data_AF-A0A8J7X9F1-F1
#
_entry.id   AF-A0A8J7X9F1-F1
#
_cell.length_a   1.000
_cell.length_b   1.000
_cell.length_c   1.000
_cell.angle_alpha   90.00
_cell.angle_beta   90.00
_cell.angle_gamma   90.00
#
_symmetry.space_group_name_H-M   'P 1'
#
loop_
_entity.id
_entity.type
_entity.pdbx_description
1 polymer ?
#
loop_
_entity_poly.entity_id
_entity_poly.type
_entity_poly.pdbx_seq_one_letter_code
_entity_poly.pdbx_strand_id
1 'polypeptide(L)'
;MDSYRVIIKKILSGEINSQKELDREKRRISVELGRAEFIRNSEILKHAKPGERDKVLKLLQKKPTRTISGVAVVAAMTLPSE
;
A
#
# COMPACT_ATOMS: atom_id res chain seq x y z
N MET A 1 -10.10 -12.33 10.75
CA MET A 1 -8.63 -12.23 10.90
C MET A 1 -8.18 -11.09 10.00
N ASP A 2 -7.63 -10.00 10.55
CA ASP A 2 -7.32 -8.81 9.77
C ASP A 2 -6.15 -9.06 8.81
N SER A 3 -6.47 -9.30 7.55
CA SER A 3 -5.53 -9.62 6.47
C SER A 3 -4.46 -8.55 6.29
N TYR A 4 -4.81 -7.29 6.56
CA TYR A 4 -3.88 -6.15 6.56
C TYR A 4 -2.79 -6.31 7.62
N ARG A 5 -3.13 -6.85 8.79
CA ARG A 5 -2.18 -7.05 9.90
C ARG A 5 -1.22 -8.19 9.64
N VAL A 6 -1.62 -9.20 8.86
CA VAL A 6 -0.73 -10.26 8.39
C VAL A 6 0.34 -9.68 7.48
N ILE A 7 -0.04 -8.83 6.52
CA ILE A 7 0.92 -8.17 5.61
C ILE A 7 1.90 -7.29 6.39
N ILE A 8 1.40 -6.49 7.35
CA ILE A 8 2.25 -5.64 8.18
C ILE A 8 3.25 -6.49 8.97
N LYS A 9 2.82 -7.60 9.57
CA LYS A 9 3.72 -8.51 10.29
C LYS A 9 4.79 -9.10 9.37
N LYS A 10 4.44 -9.55 8.17
CA LYS A 10 5.39 -10.07 7.17
C LYS A 10 6.41 -9.02 6.71
N ILE A 11 5.97 -7.77 6.58
CA ILE A 11 6.87 -6.64 6.29
C ILE A 11 7.83 -6.41 7.47
N LEU A 12 7.33 -6.47 8.71
CA LEU A 12 8.13 -6.22 9.91
C LEU A 12 9.08 -7.38 10.24
N SER A 13 8.70 -8.62 9.94
CA SER A 13 9.55 -9.80 10.09
C SER A 13 10.66 -9.88 9.04
N GLY A 14 10.57 -9.06 7.99
CA GLY A 14 11.51 -9.10 6.86
C GLY A 14 11.23 -10.25 5.89
N GLU A 15 10.03 -10.86 5.92
CA GLU A 15 9.59 -11.77 4.87
C GLU A 15 9.26 -11.04 3.57
N ILE A 16 8.87 -9.76 3.67
CA ILE A 16 8.60 -8.89 2.53
C ILE A 16 9.57 -7.72 2.57
N ASN A 17 10.60 -7.78 1.73
CA ASN A 17 11.64 -6.76 1.62
C ASN A 17 11.61 -6.05 0.26
N SER A 18 10.80 -6.53 -0.68
CA SER A 18 10.68 -5.97 -2.03
C SER A 18 9.24 -5.68 -2.41
N GLN A 19 9.03 -4.69 -3.28
CA GLN A 19 7.73 -4.41 -3.90
C GLN A 19 7.18 -5.62 -4.64
N LYS A 20 8.04 -6.42 -5.28
CA LYS A 20 7.62 -7.65 -5.99
C LYS A 20 7.04 -8.71 -5.04
N GLU A 21 7.66 -8.88 -3.88
CA GLU A 21 7.19 -9.81 -2.84
C GLU A 21 5.89 -9.32 -2.23
N LEU A 22 5.82 -8.01 -1.97
CA LEU A 22 4.62 -7.37 -1.45
C LEU A 22 3.42 -7.54 -2.38
N ASP A 23 3.60 -7.35 -3.68
CA ASP A 23 2.51 -7.51 -4.65
C ASP A 23 2.12 -8.98 -4.84
N ARG A 24 3.08 -9.91 -4.76
CA ARG A 24 2.79 -11.35 -4.74
C ARG A 24 1.92 -11.70 -3.54
N GLU A 25 2.25 -11.19 -2.36
CA GLU A 25 1.49 -11.50 -1.14
C GLU A 25 0.13 -10.83 -1.09
N LYS A 26 0.01 -9.59 -1.58
CA LYS A 26 -1.31 -8.96 -1.78
C LYS A 26 -2.19 -9.81 -2.68
N ARG A 27 -1.64 -10.33 -3.78
CA ARG A 27 -2.37 -11.19 -4.71
C ARG A 27 -2.78 -12.50 -4.05
N ARG A 28 -1.87 -13.17 -3.33
CA ARG A 28 -2.17 -14.41 -2.61
C ARG A 28 -3.31 -14.20 -1.61
N ILE A 29 -3.21 -13.18 -0.77
CA ILE A 29 -4.21 -12.88 0.26
C ILE A 29 -5.55 -12.45 -0.37
N SER A 30 -5.52 -11.70 -1.48
CA SER A 30 -6.72 -11.33 -2.23
C SER A 30 -7.47 -12.57 -2.75
N VAL A 31 -6.73 -13.58 -3.23
CA VAL A 31 -7.29 -14.86 -3.69
C VAL A 31 -7.81 -15.69 -2.51
N GLU A 32 -7.02 -15.81 -1.42
CA GLU A 32 -7.43 -16.56 -0.21
C GLU A 32 -8.70 -15.99 0.45
N LEU A 33 -8.94 -14.67 0.32
CA LEU A 33 -10.13 -14.01 0.88
C LEU A 33 -11.33 -13.98 -0.08
N GLY A 34 -11.18 -14.42 -1.32
CA GLY A 34 -12.25 -14.35 -2.33
C GLY A 34 -12.77 -12.93 -2.59
N ARG A 35 -12.00 -11.89 -2.23
CA ARG A 35 -12.41 -10.50 -2.43
C ARG A 35 -12.18 -10.11 -3.87
N ALA A 36 -13.23 -9.57 -4.51
CA ALA A 36 -13.14 -8.93 -5.82
C ALA A 36 -12.19 -7.72 -5.82
N GLU A 37 -11.91 -7.17 -4.64
CA GLU A 37 -11.15 -5.93 -4.48
C GLU A 37 -9.72 -6.18 -4.00
N PHE A 38 -8.75 -5.65 -4.76
CA PHE A 38 -7.34 -5.76 -4.46
C PHE A 38 -6.95 -4.98 -3.20
N ILE A 39 -6.02 -5.51 -2.41
CA ILE A 39 -5.55 -4.87 -1.18
C ILE A 39 -4.84 -3.55 -1.49
N ARG A 40 -5.47 -2.44 -1.11
CA ARG A 40 -4.94 -1.09 -1.33
C ARG A 40 -3.83 -0.75 -0.33
N ASN A 41 -2.78 -0.08 -0.79
CA ASN A 41 -1.68 0.37 0.05
C ASN A 41 -2.13 1.30 1.19
N SER A 42 -3.12 2.16 0.91
CA SER A 42 -3.71 3.07 1.90
C SER A 42 -4.37 2.32 3.07
N GLU A 43 -5.05 1.20 2.79
CA GLU A 43 -5.70 0.38 3.81
C GLU A 43 -4.67 -0.35 4.68
N ILE A 44 -3.56 -0.82 4.10
CA ILE A 44 -2.44 -1.36 4.87
C ILE A 44 -1.86 -0.29 5.79
N LEU A 45 -1.67 0.95 5.31
CA LEU A 45 -1.16 2.06 6.12
C LEU A 45 -2.11 2.49 7.25
N LYS A 46 -3.43 2.41 7.05
CA LYS A 46 -4.42 2.70 8.10
C LYS A 46 -4.33 1.73 9.26
N HIS A 47 -4.00 0.47 8.99
CA HIS A 47 -3.89 -0.57 10.02
C HIS A 47 -2.50 -0.66 10.66
N ALA A 48 -1.51 0.08 10.13
CA ALA A 48 -0.16 0.12 10.69
C ALA A 48 -0.09 0.99 11.95
N LYS A 49 0.57 0.49 13.00
CA LYS A 49 0.81 1.26 14.22
C LYS A 49 1.83 2.38 13.99
N PRO A 50 1.84 3.45 14.80
CA PRO A 50 2.73 4.60 14.61
C PRO A 50 4.22 4.23 14.46
N GLY A 51 4.74 3.32 15.28
CA GLY A 51 6.16 2.88 15.22
C GLY A 51 6.48 1.91 14.07
N GLU A 52 5.47 1.29 13.47
CA GLU A 52 5.62 0.36 12.34
C GLU A 52 5.44 1.08 10.99
N ARG A 53 4.74 2.21 11.03
CA ARG A 53 4.31 2.99 9.87
C ARG A 53 5.48 3.38 8.97
N ASP A 54 6.61 3.83 9.52
CA ASP A 54 7.76 4.25 8.71
C ASP A 54 8.38 3.12 7.90
N LYS A 55 8.51 1.92 8.48
CA LYS A 55 9.04 0.74 7.78
C LYS A 55 8.09 0.30 6.68
N VAL A 56 6.80 0.28 6.98
CA VAL A 56 5.73 -0.11 6.06
C VAL A 56 5.58 0.92 4.93
N LEU A 57 5.72 2.22 5.23
CA LEU A 57 5.66 3.32 4.27
C LEU A 57 6.78 3.21 3.23
N LYS A 58 8.01 2.89 3.63
CA LYS A 58 9.15 2.72 2.72
C LYS A 58 8.87 1.71 1.61
N LEU A 59 8.15 0.62 1.92
CA LEU A 59 7.79 -0.41 0.94
C LEU A 59 6.51 -0.08 0.15
N LEU A 60 5.55 0.59 0.78
CA LEU A 60 4.27 0.96 0.13
C LEU A 60 4.35 2.20 -0.75
N GLN A 61 5.39 3.02 -0.58
CA GLN A 61 5.63 4.22 -1.38
C GLN A 61 6.14 3.82 -2.78
N LYS A 62 5.30 4.00 -3.81
CA LYS A 62 5.62 3.67 -5.20
C LYS A 62 6.70 4.57 -5.82
N LYS A 63 6.70 5.86 -5.49
CA LYS A 63 7.76 6.81 -5.82
C LYS A 63 7.97 7.77 -4.64
N PRO A 64 9.20 7.97 -4.15
CA PRO A 64 9.48 9.13 -3.34
C PRO A 64 9.38 10.36 -4.25
N THR A 65 8.23 11.04 -4.26
CA THR A 65 8.09 12.29 -5.01
C THR A 65 8.86 13.36 -4.26
N ARG A 66 10.09 13.63 -4.66
CA ARG A 66 10.72 14.93 -4.40
C ARG A 66 10.33 15.81 -5.58
N THR A 67 9.47 16.79 -5.34
CA THR A 67 9.25 17.88 -6.28
C THR A 67 10.53 18.68 -6.38
N ILE A 68 11.38 18.36 -7.36
CA ILE A 68 12.66 19.06 -7.59
C ILE A 68 12.42 20.55 -7.87
N SER A 69 11.26 20.92 -8.45
CA SER A 69 10.91 22.30 -8.77
C SER A 69 9.83 22.94 -7.88
N GLY A 70 9.42 22.29 -6.78
CA GLY A 70 8.33 22.79 -5.91
C GLY A 70 6.91 22.70 -6.49
N VAL A 71 6.71 22.15 -7.69
CA VAL A 71 5.39 22.10 -8.35
C VAL A 71 4.72 20.73 -8.21
N ALA A 72 3.61 20.66 -7.47
CA ALA A 72 2.80 19.45 -7.36
C ALA A 72 1.68 19.45 -8.42
N VAL A 73 1.75 18.52 -9.39
CA VAL A 73 0.70 18.35 -10.40
C VAL A 73 -0.46 17.56 -9.79
N VAL A 74 -1.63 18.20 -9.68
CA VAL A 74 -2.88 17.59 -9.21
C VAL A 74 -3.87 17.55 -10.37
N ALA A 75 -4.22 16.35 -10.82
CA ALA A 75 -5.31 16.15 -11.77
C ALA A 75 -6.60 15.89 -10.99
N ALA A 76 -7.62 16.73 -11.22
CA ALA A 76 -8.98 16.54 -10.73
C ALA A 76 -9.90 16.31 -11.93
N MET A 77 -10.80 15.33 -11.84
CA MET A 77 -11.87 15.13 -12.83
C MET A 77 -13.18 15.67 -12.26
N THR A 78 -13.94 16.40 -13.07
CA THR A 78 -15.34 16.73 -12.78
C THR A 78 -16.24 15.61 -13.30
N LEU A 79 -17.38 15.39 -12.65
CA LEU A 79 -18.43 14.52 -13.20
C LEU A 79 -18.83 15.07 -14.58
N PRO A 80 -18.91 14.23 -15.63
CA PRO A 80 -19.34 14.69 -16.94
C PRO A 80 -20.79 15.18 -16.84
N SER A 81 -21.04 16.41 -17.30
CA SER A 81 -22.39 16.89 -17.55
C SER A 81 -22.84 16.39 -18.92
N GLU A 82 -24.08 15.87 -18.95
CA GLU A 82 -24.77 15.34 -20.14
C GLU A 82 -24.82 16.33 -21.31
#